data_AF-A0A0P7N400-F1
#
_entry.id   AF-A0A0P7N400-F1
#
_cell.length_a   1.000
_cell.length_b   1.000
_cell.length_c   1.000
_cell.angle_alpha   90.00
_cell.angle_beta   90.00
_cell.angle_gamma   90.00
#
_symmetry.space_group_name_H-M   'P 1'
#
loop_
_entity.id
_entity.type
_entity.pdbx_description
1 polymer ?
#
loop_
_entity_poly.entity_id
_entity_poly.type
_entity_poly.pdbx_seq_one_letter_code
_entity_poly.pdbx_strand_id
1 'polypeptide(L)'
;MDIFIASNRQLPIRYYVQEAVWIRRGGSTKLPDLTLPFFVEVEIKNQYYLPIIRDYIFDFQRQYKQTEIQILIKDTAFLAAIQDMLASHEQTQHAITIYPLSSS
;
A
#
# COMPACT_ATOMS: atom_id res chain seq x y z
N MET A 1 6.34 -10.35 -5.88
CA MET A 1 6.23 -10.20 -4.41
C MET A 1 5.03 -9.33 -4.12
N ASP A 2 4.08 -9.83 -3.31
CA ASP A 2 2.78 -9.16 -3.12
C ASP A 2 2.84 -8.17 -1.94
N ILE A 3 2.59 -6.90 -2.23
CA ILE A 3 2.30 -5.83 -1.29
C ILE A 3 0.80 -5.60 -1.32
N PHE A 4 0.17 -5.53 -0.17
CA PHE A 4 -1.26 -5.31 -0.06
C PHE A 4 -1.53 -3.93 0.55
N ILE A 5 -2.32 -3.11 -0.12
CA ILE A 5 -2.65 -1.75 0.30
C ILE A 5 -4.17 -1.64 0.46
N ALA A 6 -4.60 -1.22 1.64
CA ALA A 6 -6.00 -1.05 1.99
C ALA A 6 -6.29 0.38 2.41
N SER A 7 -7.51 0.87 2.16
CA SER A 7 -7.93 2.19 2.64
C SER A 7 -9.43 2.31 2.91
N ASN A 8 -9.79 3.24 3.79
CA ASN A 8 -11.16 3.65 4.06
C ASN A 8 -11.77 4.52 2.97
N ARG A 9 -10.97 4.97 1.99
CA ARG A 9 -11.46 5.67 0.79
C ARG A 9 -11.10 4.90 -0.47
N GLN A 10 -11.80 5.21 -1.56
CA GLN A 10 -11.56 4.61 -2.85
C GLN A 10 -10.16 4.98 -3.34
N LEU A 11 -9.33 3.97 -3.58
CA LEU A 11 -7.98 4.12 -4.10
C LEU A 11 -8.00 4.50 -5.59
N PRO A 12 -7.47 5.68 -6.00
CA PRO A 12 -7.47 6.14 -7.38
C PRO A 12 -6.30 5.49 -8.15
N ILE A 13 -6.40 4.18 -8.39
CA ILE A 13 -5.30 3.40 -8.95
C ILE A 13 -5.41 3.31 -10.46
N ARG A 14 -4.28 3.57 -11.11
CA ARG A 14 -4.06 3.30 -12.53
C ARG A 14 -3.30 1.99 -12.66
N TYR A 15 -3.69 1.16 -13.62
CA TYR A 15 -3.02 -0.10 -13.89
C TYR A 15 -1.70 0.19 -14.62
N TYR A 16 -0.55 -0.04 -13.96
CA TYR A 16 0.79 0.18 -14.52
C TYR A 16 1.38 -1.10 -15.15
N VAL A 17 0.61 -1.79 -16.00
CA VAL A 17 0.99 -3.11 -16.56
C VAL A 17 2.30 -3.09 -17.37
N GLN A 18 2.71 -1.93 -17.89
CA GLN A 18 3.95 -1.75 -18.64
C GLN A 18 5.18 -1.53 -17.75
N GLU A 19 4.99 -1.28 -16.45
CA GLU A 19 6.08 -1.11 -15.50
C GLU A 19 6.38 -2.43 -14.76
N ALA A 20 7.44 -2.44 -13.96
CA ALA A 20 7.78 -3.58 -13.11
C ALA A 20 6.85 -3.74 -11.89
N VAL A 21 5.68 -3.08 -11.93
CA VAL A 21 4.66 -3.00 -10.88
C VAL A 21 3.32 -3.45 -11.46
N TRP A 22 2.82 -4.59 -11.03
CA TRP A 22 1.47 -5.03 -11.35
C TRP A 22 0.51 -4.63 -10.23
N ILE A 23 -0.70 -4.20 -10.56
CA ILE A 23 -1.70 -3.81 -9.56
C ILE A 23 -3.04 -4.47 -9.87
N ARG A 24 -3.65 -5.08 -8.87
CA ARG A 24 -5.00 -5.65 -8.92
C ARG A 24 -5.88 -5.04 -7.85
N ARG A 25 -7.12 -4.73 -8.23
CA ARG A 25 -8.15 -4.20 -7.32
C ARG A 25 -9.08 -5.31 -6.86
N GLY A 26 -9.33 -5.36 -5.55
CA GLY A 26 -10.31 -6.26 -4.93
C GLY A 26 -9.92 -7.74 -4.90
N GLY A 27 -10.66 -8.53 -4.11
CA GLY A 27 -10.61 -9.99 -4.14
C GLY A 27 -9.36 -10.62 -3.50
N SER A 28 -8.98 -10.21 -2.29
CA SER A 28 -8.03 -10.99 -1.50
C SER A 28 -8.77 -11.92 -0.55
N THR A 29 -8.84 -13.20 -0.89
CA THR A 29 -9.28 -14.25 0.06
C THR A 29 -8.30 -14.44 1.21
N LYS A 30 -7.08 -13.90 1.09
CA LYS A 30 -6.02 -14.01 2.11
C LYS A 30 -6.23 -13.07 3.30
N LEU A 31 -7.10 -12.06 3.18
CA LEU A 31 -7.27 -11.00 4.19
C LEU A 31 -8.74 -10.79 4.57
N PRO A 32 -9.41 -11.80 5.15
CA PRO A 32 -10.81 -11.68 5.55
C PRO A 32 -11.04 -10.67 6.69
N ASP A 33 -10.03 -10.43 7.53
CA ASP A 33 -10.14 -9.56 8.71
C ASP A 33 -9.90 -8.08 8.41
N LEU A 34 -9.64 -7.73 7.15
CA LEU A 34 -9.40 -6.35 6.76
C LEU A 34 -10.71 -5.56 6.83
N THR A 35 -10.80 -4.63 7.77
CA THR A 35 -12.00 -3.80 8.01
C THR A 35 -12.18 -2.67 7.00
N LEU A 36 -11.15 -2.39 6.20
CA LEU A 36 -11.14 -1.27 5.25
C LEU A 36 -11.90 -1.63 3.94
N PRO A 37 -12.85 -0.79 3.49
CA PRO A 37 -13.74 -1.07 2.35
C PRO A 37 -13.05 -1.16 0.99
N PHE A 38 -11.80 -0.69 0.85
CA PHE A 38 -11.06 -0.71 -0.42
C PHE A 38 -9.69 -1.34 -0.26
N PHE A 39 -9.32 -2.11 -1.28
CA PHE A 39 -8.11 -2.91 -1.26
C PHE A 39 -7.49 -3.08 -2.64
N VAL A 40 -6.16 -3.09 -2.68
CA VAL A 40 -5.36 -3.49 -3.82
C VAL A 40 -4.21 -4.40 -3.44
N GLU A 41 -3.86 -5.28 -4.37
CA GLU A 41 -2.63 -6.06 -4.38
C GLU A 41 -1.70 -5.45 -5.41
N VAL A 42 -0.45 -5.25 -5.01
CA VAL A 42 0.62 -4.68 -5.81
C VAL A 42 1.74 -5.71 -5.85
N GLU A 43 2.08 -6.19 -7.03
CA GLU A 43 3.26 -7.02 -7.19
C GLU A 43 4.42 -6.18 -7.70
N ILE A 44 5.51 -6.14 -6.93
CA ILE A 44 6.74 -5.44 -7.33
C ILE A 44 7.85 -6.46 -7.62
N LYS A 45 8.52 -6.30 -8.76
CA LYS A 45 9.64 -7.17 -9.16
C LYS A 45 11.01 -6.72 -8.65
N ASN A 46 11.17 -5.45 -8.26
CA ASN A 46 12.43 -4.90 -7.77
C ASN A 46 12.19 -3.72 -6.79
N GLN A 47 12.96 -3.67 -5.70
CA GLN A 47 12.87 -2.64 -4.66
C GLN A 47 13.04 -1.20 -5.18
N TYR A 48 13.75 -0.99 -6.30
CA TYR A 48 13.90 0.34 -6.90
C TYR A 48 12.56 0.98 -7.33
N TYR A 49 11.50 0.19 -7.43
CA TYR A 49 10.15 0.67 -7.77
C TYR A 49 9.27 0.96 -6.53
N LEU A 50 9.76 0.72 -5.31
CA LEU A 50 9.06 1.09 -4.07
C LEU A 50 8.70 2.59 -3.96
N PRO A 51 9.50 3.55 -4.48
CA PRO A 51 9.11 4.96 -4.51
C PRO A 51 7.75 5.22 -5.17
N ILE A 52 7.35 4.41 -6.16
CA ILE A 52 6.04 4.53 -6.82
C ILE A 52 4.90 4.36 -5.80
N ILE A 53 5.06 3.48 -4.82
CA ILE A 53 4.06 3.25 -3.76
C ILE A 53 3.97 4.44 -2.81
N ARG A 54 5.11 5.00 -2.40
CA ARG A 54 5.15 6.23 -1.60
C ARG A 54 4.44 7.37 -2.32
N ASP A 55 4.83 7.61 -3.57
CA ASP A 55 4.29 8.72 -4.37
C ASP A 55 2.78 8.54 -4.59
N TYR A 56 2.34 7.31 -4.86
CA TYR A 56 0.94 6.95 -4.93
C TYR A 56 0.17 7.28 -3.64
N ILE A 57 0.69 6.90 -2.47
CA ILE A 57 0.06 7.16 -1.18
C ILE A 57 -0.08 8.67 -0.94
N PHE A 58 0.96 9.44 -1.23
CA PHE A 58 0.95 10.89 -1.02
C PHE A 58 -0.01 11.60 -1.98
N ASP A 59 -0.05 11.22 -3.24
CA ASP A 59 -1.01 11.76 -4.20
C ASP A 59 -2.45 11.41 -3.85
N PHE A 60 -2.67 10.22 -3.29
CA PHE A 60 -3.96 9.84 -2.74
C PHE A 60 -4.34 10.70 -1.52
N GLN A 61 -3.43 10.87 -0.55
CA GLN A 61 -3.69 11.68 0.65
C GLN A 61 -4.00 13.15 0.31
N ARG A 62 -3.38 13.72 -0.73
CA ARG A 62 -3.70 15.07 -1.22
C ARG A 62 -5.14 15.23 -1.71
N GLN A 63 -5.81 14.15 -2.11
CA GLN A 63 -7.18 14.19 -2.64
C GLN A 63 -8.25 14.14 -1.55
N TYR A 64 -7.88 13.79 -0.31
CA TYR A 64 -8.84 13.56 0.78
C TYR A 64 -8.44 14.33 2.04
N LYS A 65 -9.42 14.78 2.83
CA LYS A 65 -9.15 15.48 4.10
C LYS A 65 -8.58 14.59 5.20
N GLN A 66 -8.90 13.30 5.16
CA GLN A 66 -8.49 12.31 6.16
C GLN A 66 -8.49 10.94 5.48
N THR A 67 -7.45 10.15 5.73
CA THR A 67 -7.32 8.79 5.20
C THR A 67 -6.77 7.85 6.27
N GLU A 68 -7.24 6.62 6.25
CA GLU A 68 -6.60 5.51 6.95
C GLU A 68 -6.12 4.53 5.89
N ILE A 69 -4.83 4.19 5.95
CA ILE A 69 -4.17 3.30 5.00
C ILE A 69 -3.46 2.21 5.79
N GLN A 70 -3.68 0.97 5.38
CA GLN A 70 -2.94 -0.18 5.89
C GLN A 70 -2.13 -0.81 4.77
N ILE A 71 -0.86 -1.08 5.02
CA ILE A 71 0.06 -1.71 4.10
C ILE A 71 0.57 -3.00 4.73
N LEU A 72 0.37 -4.12 4.04
CA LEU A 72 0.86 -5.43 4.46
C LEU A 72 1.89 -5.94 3.46
N ILE A 73 3.07 -6.30 3.95
CA ILE A 73 4.21 -6.70 3.11
C ILE A 73 4.79 -8.00 3.65
N LYS A 74 4.91 -9.03 2.80
CA LYS A 74 5.48 -10.32 3.24
C LYS A 74 7.02 -10.33 3.29
N ASP A 75 7.70 -9.47 2.55
CA ASP A 75 9.16 -9.44 2.38
C ASP A 75 9.72 -8.43 3.36
N THR A 76 10.65 -8.89 4.20
CA THR A 76 11.17 -8.10 5.31
C THR A 76 12.08 -6.97 4.87
N ALA A 77 12.79 -7.11 3.74
CA ALA A 77 13.64 -6.05 3.20
C ALA A 77 12.76 -4.92 2.61
N PHE A 78 11.72 -5.28 1.86
CA PHE A 78 10.76 -4.33 1.32
C PHE A 78 9.94 -3.67 2.42
N LEU A 79 9.58 -4.41 3.48
CA LEU A 79 8.93 -3.87 4.67
C LEU A 79 9.78 -2.77 5.31
N ALA A 80 11.05 -3.07 5.59
CA ALA A 80 11.97 -2.11 6.20
C ALA A 80 12.16 -0.87 5.31
N ALA A 81 12.31 -1.06 3.99
CA ALA A 81 12.45 0.04 3.05
C ALA A 81 11.22 0.94 3.01
N ILE A 82 10.01 0.38 2.92
CA ILE A 82 8.76 1.17 2.91
C ILE A 82 8.54 1.89 4.25
N GLN A 83 8.85 1.23 5.37
CA GLN A 83 8.78 1.86 6.69
C GLN A 83 9.70 3.08 6.79
N ASP A 84 10.95 2.96 6.36
CA ASP A 84 11.91 4.07 6.35
C ASP A 84 11.44 5.22 5.43
N MET A 85 10.97 4.89 4.22
CA MET A 85 10.47 5.88 3.26
C MET A 85 9.25 6.67 3.74
N LEU A 86 8.41 6.07 4.58
CA LEU A 86 7.18 6.67 5.11
C LEU A 86 7.34 7.18 6.56
N ALA A 87 8.48 6.94 7.21
CA ALA A 87 8.72 7.32 8.60
C ALA A 87 8.66 8.83 8.85
N SER A 88 9.00 9.64 7.85
CA SER A 88 8.97 11.11 7.93
C SER A 88 7.58 11.72 7.68
N HIS A 89 6.55 10.90 7.46
CA HIS A 89 5.22 11.39 7.14
C HIS A 89 4.42 11.79 8.38
N GLU A 90 4.67 12.98 8.89
CA GLU A 90 3.98 13.54 10.07
C GLU A 90 2.72 14.33 9.66
N GLN A 91 1.73 13.66 9.09
CA GLN A 91 0.41 14.27 8.90
C GLN A 91 -0.60 13.67 9.87
N THR A 92 -0.95 14.42 10.91
CA THR A 92 -1.88 13.98 11.98
C THR A 92 -3.26 13.57 11.49
N GLN A 93 -3.67 14.03 10.30
CA GLN A 93 -4.96 13.70 9.67
C GLN A 93 -4.89 12.44 8.80
N HIS A 94 -3.72 11.86 8.58
CA HIS A 94 -3.56 10.69 7.74
C HIS A 94 -2.86 9.57 8.52
N ALA A 95 -3.56 8.47 8.74
CA ALA A 95 -2.99 7.30 9.37
C ALA A 95 -2.43 6.36 8.31
N ILE A 96 -1.16 5.98 8.45
CA ILE A 96 -0.54 4.89 7.70
C ILE A 96 -0.07 3.85 8.72
N THR A 97 -0.53 2.61 8.58
CA THR A 97 -0.05 1.47 9.35
C THR A 97 0.62 0.48 8.43
N ILE A 98 1.80 -0.01 8.81
CA ILE A 98 2.61 -0.90 7.98
C ILE A 98 2.95 -2.13 8.81
N TYR A 99 2.51 -3.30 8.37
CA TYR A 99 2.72 -4.56 9.08
C TYR A 99 3.30 -5.64 8.16
N PRO A 100 4.00 -6.63 8.73
CA PRO A 100 4.30 -7.84 7.99
C PRO A 100 3.00 -8.56 7.61
N LEU A 101 2.95 -9.10 6.40
CA LEU A 101 1.89 -10.02 6.02
C LEU A 101 2.19 -11.40 6.60
N SER A 102 1.52 -11.73 7.69
CA SER A 102 1.55 -13.06 8.30
C SER A 102 0.96 -14.08 7.34
N SER A 103 1.68 -15.18 7.11
CA SER A 103 1.10 -16.34 6.41
C SER A 103 0.28 -17.11 7.43
N SER A 104 -1.05 -17.06 7.33
CA SER A 104 -1.93 -18.05 7.96
C SER A 104 -1.87 -19.39 7.22
#